data_AF-A0A8H6PVU5-F1
#
_entry.id   AF-A0A8H6PVU5-F1
#
_cell.length_a   1.000
_cell.length_b   1.000
_cell.length_c   1.000
_cell.angle_alpha   90.00
_cell.angle_beta   90.00
_cell.angle_gamma   90.00
#
_symmetry.space_group_name_H-M   'P 1'
#
loop_
_entity.id
_entity.type
_entity.pdbx_description
1 polymer ?
#
loop_
_entity_poly.entity_id
_entity_poly.type
_entity_poly.pdbx_seq_one_letter_code
_entity_poly.pdbx_strand_id
1 'polypeptide(L)'
;MDPSKTPAFPLPPGVTPNFENPQRSDYDIYSVNIAMCLTATFMLALRMYTRGVILRTVAIDDWFCIAAQVCAWIFAILGFANIQNGYGAHIWDLYLVKLKPFKQNDLAAEDIFALGIWFVKTSILLFYLRLNPERRFRQWTYGIMAFVFIYSLISILVFTCGCVPVTAMWDITEMATAKCVDQLAFVYANAAFNLLSDLMTLILPIKLCWSLQTTLKQKVLLCLVLAMGSFACVIAIVRIVTMMPFVHSMDFTWYKVTLAKWAMVEINVGIICACLPVLRPLLLRVFPRLVGTKGSSADKHTDESYNMQDTGSKKKKKGIRNWDYLTTVGTQNHREDDVESLTVRPNGKSDSQEGIIMSTEMKITYH
;
A
#
# COMPACT_ATOMS: atom_id res chain seq x y z
N MET A 1 17.20 20.90 -41.01
CA MET A 1 15.72 20.75 -41.04
C MET A 1 15.15 21.58 -39.91
N ASP A 2 14.07 22.31 -40.14
CA ASP A 2 13.39 23.09 -39.09
C ASP A 2 12.56 22.12 -38.22
N PRO A 3 12.95 21.86 -36.96
CA PRO A 3 12.29 20.87 -36.11
C PRO A 3 10.83 21.22 -35.80
N SER A 4 10.43 22.49 -36.00
CA SER A 4 9.06 22.96 -35.81
C SER A 4 8.10 22.53 -36.94
N LYS A 5 8.63 22.00 -38.06
CA LYS A 5 7.85 21.59 -39.25
C LYS A 5 8.08 20.15 -39.66
N THR A 6 8.95 19.42 -38.94
CA THR A 6 9.20 18.00 -39.20
C THR A 6 8.32 17.11 -38.31
N PRO A 7 7.65 16.09 -38.89
CA PRO A 7 6.94 15.09 -38.09
C PRO A 7 7.92 14.33 -37.20
N ALA A 8 7.43 13.95 -36.02
CA ALA A 8 8.19 13.21 -35.01
C ALA A 8 8.53 11.75 -35.44
N PHE A 9 7.74 11.16 -36.35
CA PHE A 9 7.98 9.80 -36.87
C PHE A 9 7.50 9.67 -38.32
N PRO A 10 8.13 8.81 -39.17
CA PRO A 10 7.64 8.53 -40.52
C PRO A 10 6.25 7.88 -40.50
N LEU A 11 5.42 8.25 -41.47
CA LEU A 11 4.02 7.82 -41.56
C LEU A 11 3.89 6.33 -41.89
N PRO A 12 2.94 5.61 -41.27
CA PRO A 12 2.51 4.31 -41.77
C PRO A 12 1.88 4.43 -43.17
N PRO A 13 1.94 3.38 -44.02
CA PRO A 13 1.34 3.41 -45.35
C PRO A 13 -0.17 3.73 -45.28
N GLY A 14 -0.61 4.77 -45.99
CA GLY A 14 -2.03 5.15 -46.11
C GLY A 14 -2.59 6.08 -45.03
N VAL A 15 -1.77 6.55 -44.08
CA VAL A 15 -2.19 7.52 -43.06
C VAL A 15 -1.72 8.93 -43.45
N THR A 16 -2.62 9.91 -43.33
CA THR A 16 -2.27 11.34 -43.49
C THR A 16 -2.13 11.96 -42.09
N PRO A 17 -1.03 12.67 -41.80
CA PRO A 17 -0.85 13.29 -40.49
C PRO A 17 -1.82 14.46 -40.33
N ASN A 18 -2.48 14.53 -39.18
CA ASN A 18 -3.39 15.61 -38.82
C ASN A 18 -2.84 16.43 -37.65
N PHE A 19 -2.03 17.43 -37.98
CA PHE A 19 -1.41 18.32 -37.00
C PHE A 19 -2.38 19.35 -36.39
N GLU A 20 -3.49 19.67 -37.08
CA GLU A 20 -4.44 20.69 -36.66
C GLU A 20 -5.46 20.15 -35.65
N ASN A 21 -5.96 18.93 -35.86
CA ASN A 21 -6.93 18.28 -34.96
C ASN A 21 -6.69 16.77 -34.88
N PRO A 22 -5.60 16.32 -34.23
CA PRO A 22 -5.30 14.90 -34.11
C PRO A 22 -6.40 14.20 -33.31
N GLN A 23 -6.59 12.91 -33.58
CA GLN A 23 -7.41 12.08 -32.72
C GLN A 23 -6.76 12.05 -31.33
N ARG A 24 -7.52 12.39 -30.29
CA ARG A 24 -7.01 12.57 -28.93
C ARG A 24 -7.79 11.73 -27.92
N SER A 25 -7.07 11.09 -27.00
CA SER A 25 -7.63 10.35 -25.85
C SER A 25 -7.60 11.18 -24.55
N ASP A 26 -7.53 12.52 -24.67
CA ASP A 26 -7.39 13.46 -23.55
C ASP A 26 -8.48 13.28 -22.48
N TYR A 27 -9.73 13.08 -22.91
CA TYR A 27 -10.90 12.89 -22.02
C TYR A 27 -10.75 11.68 -21.10
N ASP A 28 -10.16 10.59 -21.59
CA ASP A 28 -9.92 9.39 -20.79
C ASP A 28 -8.89 9.66 -19.68
N ILE A 29 -7.86 10.46 -19.99
CA ILE A 29 -6.81 10.82 -19.04
C ILE A 29 -7.40 11.69 -17.93
N TYR A 30 -8.16 12.73 -18.27
CA TYR A 30 -8.78 13.61 -17.28
C TYR A 30 -9.75 12.85 -16.38
N SER A 31 -10.67 12.08 -16.97
CA SER A 31 -11.71 11.38 -16.22
C SER A 31 -11.14 10.37 -15.22
N VAL A 32 -10.20 9.52 -15.64
CA VAL A 32 -9.60 8.50 -14.77
C VAL A 32 -8.76 9.13 -13.67
N ASN A 33 -7.91 10.11 -13.98
CA ASN A 33 -7.06 10.76 -12.99
C ASN A 33 -7.89 11.47 -11.92
N ILE A 34 -8.90 12.26 -12.31
CA ILE A 34 -9.73 13.00 -11.37
C ILE A 34 -10.54 12.02 -10.51
N ALA A 35 -11.21 11.04 -11.11
CA ALA A 35 -12.03 10.09 -10.36
C ALA A 35 -11.21 9.28 -9.34
N MET A 36 -10.06 8.75 -9.74
CA MET A 36 -9.19 7.95 -8.86
C MET A 36 -8.56 8.80 -7.76
N CYS A 37 -8.02 9.98 -8.09
CA CYS A 37 -7.47 10.92 -7.10
C CYS A 37 -8.50 11.30 -6.04
N LEU A 38 -9.72 11.69 -6.46
CA LEU A 38 -10.77 12.09 -5.53
C LEU A 38 -11.17 10.95 -4.61
N THR A 39 -11.33 9.75 -5.17
CA THR A 39 -11.73 8.56 -4.41
C THR A 39 -10.66 8.17 -3.38
N ALA A 40 -9.38 8.15 -3.79
CA ALA A 40 -8.26 7.86 -2.89
C ALA A 40 -8.09 8.94 -1.81
N THR A 41 -8.21 10.22 -2.18
CA THR A 41 -8.15 11.34 -1.25
C THR A 41 -9.24 11.25 -0.20
N PHE A 42 -10.47 10.93 -0.61
CA PHE A 42 -11.60 10.73 0.31
C PHE A 42 -11.36 9.57 1.28
N MET A 43 -10.86 8.43 0.78
CA MET A 43 -10.51 7.29 1.63
C MET A 43 -9.38 7.62 2.61
N LEU A 44 -8.35 8.36 2.18
CA LEU A 44 -7.27 8.82 3.05
C LEU A 44 -7.79 9.80 4.11
N ALA A 45 -8.68 10.72 3.76
CA ALA A 45 -9.29 11.64 4.71
C ALA A 45 -10.06 10.89 5.81
N LEU A 46 -10.84 9.87 5.44
CA LEU A 46 -11.52 9.00 6.40
C LEU A 46 -10.53 8.24 7.29
N ARG A 47 -9.41 7.78 6.72
CA ARG A 47 -8.34 7.12 7.48
C ARG A 47 -7.74 8.07 8.51
N MET A 48 -7.39 9.29 8.11
CA MET A 48 -6.83 10.32 8.99
C MET A 48 -7.81 10.73 10.08
N TYR A 49 -9.10 10.88 9.75
CA TYR A 49 -10.15 11.13 10.74
C TYR A 49 -10.26 9.99 11.75
N THR A 50 -10.24 8.74 11.27
CA THR A 50 -10.31 7.56 12.15
C THR A 50 -9.09 7.47 13.06
N ARG A 51 -7.88 7.72 12.55
CA ARG A 51 -6.63 7.67 13.34
C ARG A 51 -6.49 8.83 14.31
N GLY A 52 -6.77 10.05 13.87
CA GLY A 52 -6.62 11.26 14.67
C GLY A 52 -7.72 11.45 15.70
N VAL A 53 -8.99 11.22 15.32
CA VAL A 53 -10.14 11.55 16.17
C VAL A 53 -10.67 10.33 16.92
N ILE A 54 -10.87 9.20 16.23
CA ILE A 54 -11.50 8.01 16.83
C ILE A 54 -10.49 7.20 17.64
N LEU A 55 -9.34 6.87 17.05
CA LEU A 55 -8.32 6.02 17.66
C LEU A 55 -7.23 6.81 18.40
N ARG A 56 -7.15 8.13 18.18
CA ARG A 56 -6.14 9.05 18.76
C ARG A 56 -4.71 8.52 18.71
N THR A 57 -4.37 7.80 17.65
CA THR A 57 -3.07 7.13 17.48
C THR A 57 -2.61 7.29 16.05
N VAL A 58 -1.69 8.22 15.83
CA VAL A 58 -1.06 8.43 14.51
C VAL A 58 0.16 7.54 14.38
N ALA A 59 0.30 6.96 13.20
CA ALA A 59 1.29 5.96 12.92
C ALA A 59 2.32 6.38 11.88
N ILE A 60 3.46 5.69 11.87
CA ILE A 60 4.42 5.79 10.76
C ILE A 60 3.77 5.32 9.44
N ASP A 61 2.91 4.29 9.45
CA ASP A 61 2.20 3.86 8.24
C ASP A 61 1.28 4.95 7.66
N ASP A 62 0.74 5.86 8.48
CA ASP A 62 -0.08 6.97 7.99
C ASP A 62 0.74 7.96 7.15
N TRP A 63 1.98 8.27 7.57
CA TRP A 63 2.86 9.17 6.83
C TRP A 63 3.28 8.63 5.47
N PHE A 64 3.57 7.33 5.38
CA PHE A 64 3.84 6.66 4.10
C PHE A 64 2.61 6.68 3.18
N CYS A 65 1.41 6.50 3.74
CA CYS A 65 0.17 6.59 2.98
C CYS A 65 -0.10 8.02 2.45
N ILE A 66 0.20 9.05 3.24
CA ILE A 66 0.13 10.46 2.80
C ILE A 66 1.16 10.73 1.69
N ALA A 67 2.40 10.28 1.86
CA ALA A 67 3.43 10.44 0.85
C ALA A 67 3.03 9.77 -0.49
N ALA A 68 2.45 8.57 -0.44
CA ALA A 68 1.90 7.91 -1.62
C ALA A 68 0.81 8.74 -2.31
N GLN A 69 -0.10 9.36 -1.55
CA GLN A 69 -1.15 10.23 -2.10
C GLN A 69 -0.58 11.48 -2.78
N VAL A 70 0.47 12.08 -2.20
CA VAL A 70 1.18 13.20 -2.82
C VAL A 70 1.82 12.76 -4.14
N CYS A 71 2.46 11.60 -4.20
CA CYS A 71 2.98 11.04 -5.45
C CYS A 71 1.86 10.82 -6.49
N ALA A 72 0.69 10.31 -6.09
CA ALA A 72 -0.44 10.14 -6.99
C ALA A 72 -0.94 11.48 -7.58
N TRP A 73 -0.97 12.56 -6.78
CA TRP A 73 -1.31 13.89 -7.27
C TRP A 73 -0.25 14.44 -8.23
N ILE A 74 1.04 14.30 -7.91
CA ILE A 74 2.13 14.74 -8.79
C ILE A 74 2.06 13.98 -10.12
N PHE A 75 1.83 12.66 -10.09
CA PHE A 75 1.65 11.85 -11.29
C PHE A 75 0.50 12.36 -12.17
N ALA A 76 -0.65 12.69 -11.58
CA ALA A 76 -1.78 13.25 -12.31
C ALA A 76 -1.46 14.63 -12.93
N ILE A 77 -0.79 15.52 -12.18
CA ILE A 77 -0.37 16.86 -12.64
C ILE A 77 0.60 16.73 -13.82
N LEU A 78 1.60 15.85 -13.72
CA LEU A 78 2.54 15.57 -14.81
C LEU A 78 1.81 15.04 -16.05
N GLY A 79 0.84 14.14 -15.86
CA GLY A 79 -0.03 13.66 -16.93
C GLY A 79 -0.78 14.80 -17.64
N PHE A 80 -1.39 15.72 -16.88
CA PHE A 80 -2.09 16.88 -17.45
C PHE A 80 -1.17 17.85 -18.17
N ALA A 81 0.03 18.10 -17.62
CA ALA A 81 1.05 18.90 -18.29
C ALA A 81 1.49 18.24 -19.61
N ASN A 82 1.53 16.91 -19.67
CA ASN A 82 1.98 16.19 -20.85
C ASN A 82 0.98 16.22 -22.02
N ILE A 83 -0.32 16.41 -21.74
CA ILE A 83 -1.37 16.54 -22.78
C ILE A 83 -1.03 17.67 -23.77
N GLN A 84 -0.51 18.79 -23.28
CA GLN A 84 -0.10 19.92 -24.15
C GLN A 84 1.05 19.56 -25.10
N ASN A 85 1.89 18.61 -24.69
CA ASN A 85 3.02 18.09 -25.46
C ASN A 85 2.63 16.96 -26.42
N GLY A 86 1.33 16.62 -26.53
CA GLY A 86 0.81 15.60 -27.43
C GLY A 86 0.64 14.21 -26.80
N TYR A 87 0.55 14.15 -25.48
CA TYR A 87 0.13 12.93 -24.77
C TYR A 87 -1.31 12.55 -25.17
N GLY A 88 -1.48 11.35 -25.72
CA GLY A 88 -2.77 10.87 -26.24
C GLY A 88 -3.08 11.23 -27.69
N ALA A 89 -2.12 11.80 -28.43
CA ALA A 89 -2.13 11.87 -29.89
C ALA A 89 -1.10 10.89 -30.48
N HIS A 90 -1.34 10.48 -31.73
CA HIS A 90 -0.42 9.61 -32.46
C HIS A 90 0.92 10.30 -32.71
N ILE A 91 2.02 9.55 -32.65
CA ILE A 91 3.36 10.14 -32.71
C ILE A 91 3.64 10.85 -34.05
N TRP A 92 3.05 10.38 -35.15
CA TRP A 92 3.18 11.01 -36.47
C TRP A 92 2.40 12.33 -36.61
N ASP A 93 1.47 12.62 -35.69
CA ASP A 93 0.73 13.88 -35.63
C ASP A 93 1.41 14.93 -34.72
N LEU A 94 2.60 14.62 -34.18
CA LEU A 94 3.38 15.52 -33.35
C LEU A 94 4.56 16.13 -34.11
N TYR A 95 4.86 17.39 -33.80
CA TYR A 95 6.11 18.02 -34.19
C TYR A 95 7.29 17.55 -33.34
N LEU A 96 8.48 17.45 -33.94
CA LEU A 96 9.71 17.02 -33.27
C LEU A 96 10.05 17.86 -32.03
N VAL A 97 9.72 19.16 -32.03
CA VAL A 97 9.95 20.07 -30.88
C VAL A 97 9.18 19.63 -29.63
N LYS A 98 8.02 18.97 -29.78
CA LYS A 98 7.20 18.52 -28.64
C LYS A 98 7.71 17.23 -28.00
N LEU A 99 8.56 16.46 -28.68
CA LEU A 99 9.06 15.17 -28.16
C LEU A 99 9.97 15.34 -26.93
N LYS A 100 10.83 16.36 -26.91
CA LYS A 100 11.73 16.60 -25.78
C LYS A 100 10.98 16.88 -24.47
N PRO A 101 10.08 17.88 -24.38
CA PRO A 101 9.30 18.11 -23.16
C PRO A 101 8.36 16.94 -22.84
N PHE A 102 7.86 16.22 -23.86
CA PHE A 102 7.08 15.01 -23.67
C PHE A 102 7.87 13.92 -22.93
N LYS A 103 9.09 13.62 -23.38
CA LYS A 103 9.95 12.60 -22.76
C LYS A 103 10.38 13.00 -21.35
N GLN A 104 10.63 14.29 -21.08
CA GLN A 104 10.97 14.78 -19.75
C GLN A 104 9.82 14.55 -18.75
N ASN A 105 8.59 14.89 -19.15
CA ASN A 105 7.42 14.67 -18.31
C ASN A 105 7.08 13.19 -18.13
N ASP A 106 7.23 12.38 -19.18
CA ASP A 106 7.02 10.92 -19.11
C ASP A 106 8.01 10.25 -18.15
N LEU A 107 9.30 10.64 -18.23
CA LEU A 107 10.32 10.13 -17.34
C LEU A 107 10.05 10.49 -15.87
N ALA A 108 9.73 11.76 -15.61
CA ALA A 108 9.37 12.22 -14.28
C ALA A 108 8.13 11.48 -13.73
N ALA A 109 7.16 11.16 -14.59
CA ALA A 109 5.96 10.43 -14.19
C ALA A 109 6.28 8.98 -13.79
N GLU A 110 7.13 8.28 -14.53
CA GLU A 110 7.56 6.91 -14.20
C GLU A 110 8.32 6.85 -12.86
N ASP A 111 9.19 7.83 -12.58
CA ASP A 111 9.93 7.94 -11.31
C ASP A 111 8.99 8.19 -10.13
N ILE A 112 8.04 9.13 -10.28
CA ILE A 112 7.04 9.44 -9.26
C ILE A 112 6.09 8.25 -9.03
N PHE A 113 5.74 7.53 -10.09
CA PHE A 113 4.95 6.30 -9.98
C PHE A 113 5.70 5.24 -9.17
N ALA A 114 6.98 4.99 -9.47
CA ALA A 114 7.81 4.02 -8.74
C ALA A 114 7.91 4.37 -7.23
N LEU A 115 8.12 5.66 -6.92
CA LEU A 115 8.11 6.17 -5.54
C LEU A 115 6.76 5.96 -4.85
N GLY A 116 5.67 6.28 -5.55
CA GLY A 116 4.31 6.12 -5.04
C GLY A 116 4.00 4.67 -4.68
N ILE A 117 4.31 3.72 -5.56
CA ILE A 117 4.15 2.29 -5.31
C ILE A 117 4.98 1.83 -4.11
N TRP A 118 6.24 2.27 -4.00
CA TRP A 118 7.08 1.96 -2.85
C TRP A 118 6.45 2.44 -1.54
N PHE A 119 5.94 3.68 -1.49
CA PHE A 119 5.29 4.24 -0.31
C PHE A 119 4.00 3.49 0.06
N VAL A 120 3.15 3.15 -0.91
CA VAL A 120 1.94 2.34 -0.68
C VAL A 120 2.30 0.98 -0.07
N LYS A 121 3.21 0.24 -0.71
CA LYS A 121 3.62 -1.09 -0.26
C LYS A 121 4.24 -1.05 1.13
N THR A 122 5.08 -0.05 1.38
CA THR A 122 5.70 0.16 2.70
C THR A 122 4.65 0.46 3.77
N SER A 123 3.64 1.29 3.48
CA SER A 123 2.52 1.55 4.38
C SER A 123 1.77 0.26 4.75
N ILE A 124 1.45 -0.59 3.77
CA ILE A 124 0.75 -1.87 3.98
C ILE A 124 1.61 -2.83 4.82
N LEU A 125 2.90 -2.96 4.50
CA LEU A 125 3.83 -3.84 5.22
C LEU A 125 4.05 -3.38 6.67
N LEU A 126 4.14 -2.06 6.90
CA LEU A 126 4.20 -1.49 8.25
C LEU A 126 2.92 -1.79 9.05
N PHE A 127 1.76 -1.70 8.41
CA PHE A 127 0.49 -2.11 9.02
C PHE A 127 0.51 -3.60 9.39
N TYR A 128 1.04 -4.48 8.54
CA TYR A 128 1.19 -5.90 8.86
C TYR A 128 2.13 -6.17 10.03
N LEU A 129 3.27 -5.47 10.12
CA LEU A 129 4.19 -5.58 11.26
C LEU A 129 3.53 -5.27 12.61
N ARG A 130 2.52 -4.40 12.61
CA ARG A 130 1.72 -4.06 13.79
C ARG A 130 0.64 -5.10 14.09
N LEU A 131 0.10 -5.73 13.04
CA LEU A 131 -0.95 -6.73 13.13
C LEU A 131 -0.47 -8.09 13.64
N ASN A 132 0.82 -8.45 13.53
CA ASN A 132 1.31 -9.72 14.07
C ASN A 132 2.72 -9.61 14.70
N PRO A 133 2.88 -9.83 16.02
CA PRO A 133 4.17 -9.78 16.70
C PRO A 133 5.04 -11.04 16.50
N GLU A 134 4.57 -12.05 15.76
CA GLU A 134 5.34 -13.27 15.52
C GLU A 134 6.68 -12.99 14.82
N ARG A 135 7.78 -13.53 15.38
CA ARG A 135 9.15 -13.27 14.89
C ARG A 135 9.36 -13.64 13.43
N ARG A 136 8.90 -14.84 13.02
CA ARG A 136 9.04 -15.31 11.63
C ARG A 136 8.27 -14.40 10.67
N PHE A 137 7.03 -14.06 11.01
CA PHE A 137 6.20 -13.15 10.21
C PHE A 137 6.89 -11.77 10.02
N ARG A 138 7.45 -11.21 11.10
CA ARG A 138 8.20 -9.94 11.02
C ARG A 138 9.43 -10.05 10.13
N GLN A 139 10.21 -11.13 10.23
CA GLN A 139 11.38 -11.35 9.37
C GLN A 139 11.00 -11.38 7.88
N TRP A 140 9.95 -12.13 7.51
CA TRP A 140 9.44 -12.15 6.13
C TRP A 140 8.97 -10.77 5.68
N THR A 141 8.28 -10.04 6.55
CA THR A 141 7.75 -8.70 6.23
C THR A 141 8.89 -7.69 5.99
N TYR A 142 9.93 -7.69 6.83
CA TYR A 142 11.12 -6.87 6.60
C TYR A 142 11.88 -7.27 5.33
N GLY A 143 11.96 -8.57 5.03
CA GLY A 143 12.57 -9.07 3.78
C GLY A 143 11.84 -8.54 2.54
N ILE A 144 10.51 -8.60 2.54
CA ILE A 144 9.70 -8.04 1.44
C ILE A 144 9.84 -6.52 1.37
N MET A 145 9.85 -5.82 2.52
CA MET A 145 10.04 -4.38 2.56
C MET A 145 11.40 -3.96 1.96
N ALA A 146 12.47 -4.68 2.30
CA ALA A 146 13.79 -4.46 1.72
C ALA A 146 13.82 -4.75 0.22
N PHE A 147 13.20 -5.84 -0.22
CA PHE A 147 13.05 -6.17 -1.65
C PHE A 147 12.32 -5.05 -2.39
N VAL A 148 11.20 -4.55 -1.85
CA VAL A 148 10.41 -3.47 -2.46
C VAL A 148 11.24 -2.19 -2.59
N PHE A 149 11.96 -1.82 -1.54
CA PHE A 149 12.83 -0.66 -1.54
C PHE A 149 13.95 -0.79 -2.58
N ILE A 150 14.66 -1.92 -2.60
CA ILE A 150 15.79 -2.15 -3.51
C ILE A 150 15.34 -2.11 -4.96
N TYR A 151 14.27 -2.82 -5.33
CA TYR A 151 13.82 -2.80 -6.73
C TYR A 151 13.34 -1.40 -7.11
N SER A 152 12.60 -0.69 -6.25
CA SER A 152 12.09 0.65 -6.57
C SER A 152 13.23 1.65 -6.75
N LEU A 153 14.28 1.55 -5.92
CA LEU A 153 15.48 2.35 -6.05
C LEU A 153 16.22 2.07 -7.35
N ILE A 154 16.41 0.80 -7.70
CA ILE A 154 17.01 0.40 -8.99
C ILE A 154 16.16 0.94 -10.14
N SER A 155 14.83 0.85 -10.04
CA SER A 155 13.94 1.30 -11.10
C SER A 155 14.11 2.80 -11.38
N ILE A 156 14.11 3.63 -10.34
CA ILE A 156 14.33 5.08 -10.46
C ILE A 156 15.72 5.37 -11.03
N LEU A 157 16.77 4.70 -10.52
CA LEU A 157 18.13 4.91 -11.02
C LEU A 157 18.28 4.54 -12.50
N VAL A 158 17.63 3.48 -12.97
CA VAL A 158 17.72 3.07 -14.38
C VAL A 158 16.84 3.96 -15.27
N PHE A 159 15.69 4.43 -14.81
CA PHE A 159 14.91 5.43 -15.53
C PHE A 159 15.73 6.73 -15.69
N THR A 160 16.22 7.29 -14.59
CA THR A 160 16.94 8.57 -14.63
C THR A 160 18.32 8.45 -15.30
N CYS A 161 19.08 7.37 -15.04
CA CYS A 161 20.49 7.25 -15.43
C CYS A 161 20.78 6.10 -16.42
N GLY A 162 19.76 5.55 -17.10
CA GLY A 162 19.91 4.39 -17.98
C GLY A 162 20.66 4.63 -19.30
N CYS A 163 21.09 5.86 -19.60
CA CYS A 163 21.85 6.24 -20.79
C CYS A 163 23.12 6.97 -20.40
N VAL A 164 24.16 6.79 -21.20
CA VAL A 164 25.38 7.60 -21.14
C VAL A 164 25.55 8.27 -22.51
N PRO A 165 25.46 9.61 -22.61
CA PRO A 165 25.11 10.58 -21.56
C PRO A 165 23.63 10.54 -21.15
N VAL A 166 23.33 10.95 -19.91
CA VAL A 166 21.97 10.95 -19.34
C VAL A 166 21.00 11.82 -20.16
N THR A 167 21.50 12.88 -20.79
CA THR A 167 20.72 13.77 -21.65
C THR A 167 20.05 13.06 -22.83
N ALA A 168 20.60 11.93 -23.27
CA ALA A 168 20.03 11.12 -24.35
C ALA A 168 18.72 10.43 -23.97
N MET A 169 18.33 10.42 -22.67
CA MET A 169 17.03 9.89 -22.25
C MET A 169 15.87 10.72 -22.79
N TRP A 170 16.01 12.04 -22.80
CA TRP A 170 14.98 12.96 -23.28
C TRP A 170 15.33 13.70 -24.57
N ASP A 171 16.62 13.77 -24.94
CA ASP A 171 17.06 14.39 -26.17
C ASP A 171 17.40 13.35 -27.23
N ILE A 172 16.58 13.29 -28.27
CA ILE A 172 16.72 12.33 -29.38
C ILE A 172 17.90 12.65 -30.30
N THR A 173 18.42 13.88 -30.31
CA THR A 173 19.56 14.26 -31.16
C THR A 173 20.85 13.58 -30.70
N GLU A 174 20.96 13.31 -29.39
CA GLU A 174 22.12 12.68 -28.77
C GLU A 174 22.05 11.15 -28.79
N MET A 175 20.92 10.56 -29.19
CA MET A 175 20.74 9.10 -29.21
C MET A 175 21.69 8.38 -30.18
N ALA A 176 22.14 9.05 -31.25
CA ALA A 176 23.03 8.43 -32.24
C ALA A 176 24.40 8.02 -31.67
N THR A 177 24.87 8.74 -30.65
CA THR A 177 26.17 8.50 -29.99
C THR A 177 26.03 7.92 -28.58
N ALA A 178 24.81 7.85 -28.05
CA ALA A 178 24.56 7.39 -26.70
C ALA A 178 24.50 5.87 -26.59
N LYS A 179 24.98 5.35 -25.46
CA LYS A 179 24.77 3.95 -25.08
C LYS A 179 23.70 3.89 -24.00
N CYS A 180 22.57 3.26 -24.32
CA CYS A 180 21.40 3.18 -23.45
C CYS A 180 21.05 1.73 -23.11
N VAL A 181 20.48 1.52 -21.94
CA VAL A 181 19.80 0.28 -21.58
C VAL A 181 18.60 0.09 -22.50
N ASP A 182 18.29 -1.17 -22.86
CA ASP A 182 17.07 -1.49 -23.58
C ASP A 182 15.85 -1.11 -22.73
N GLN A 183 15.22 0.02 -23.09
CA GLN A 183 14.09 0.60 -22.38
C GLN A 183 12.90 -0.36 -22.37
N LEU A 184 12.68 -1.11 -23.45
CA LEU A 184 11.55 -2.02 -23.57
C LEU A 184 11.73 -3.18 -22.60
N ALA A 185 12.88 -3.87 -22.68
CA ALA A 185 13.20 -4.97 -21.79
C ALA A 185 13.15 -4.56 -20.31
N PHE A 186 13.64 -3.36 -20.01
CA PHE A 186 13.62 -2.81 -18.66
C PHE A 186 12.20 -2.54 -18.13
N VAL A 187 11.31 -1.92 -18.92
CA VAL A 187 9.93 -1.66 -18.46
C VAL A 187 9.16 -2.97 -18.23
N TYR A 188 9.40 -4.00 -19.05
CA TYR A 188 8.85 -5.34 -18.82
C TYR A 188 9.36 -5.98 -17.53
N ALA A 189 10.67 -5.94 -17.30
CA ALA A 189 11.26 -6.43 -16.06
C ALA A 189 10.69 -5.70 -14.84
N ASN A 190 10.58 -4.37 -14.92
CA ASN A 190 10.01 -3.55 -13.86
C ASN A 190 8.55 -3.92 -13.57
N ALA A 191 7.72 -4.11 -14.61
CA ALA A 191 6.34 -4.54 -14.45
C ALA A 191 6.25 -5.94 -13.80
N ALA A 192 7.13 -6.87 -14.18
CA ALA A 192 7.18 -8.21 -13.59
C ALA A 192 7.60 -8.18 -12.10
N PHE A 193 8.61 -7.39 -11.73
CA PHE A 193 9.01 -7.21 -10.32
C PHE A 193 7.93 -6.53 -9.49
N ASN A 194 7.21 -5.59 -10.10
CA ASN A 194 6.07 -4.95 -9.45
C ASN A 194 4.93 -5.95 -9.17
N LEU A 195 4.58 -6.78 -10.14
CA LEU A 195 3.62 -7.88 -9.94
C LEU A 195 4.11 -8.90 -8.90
N LEU A 196 5.39 -9.26 -8.94
CA LEU A 196 5.98 -10.19 -7.96
C LEU A 196 5.87 -9.64 -6.54
N SER A 197 6.18 -8.35 -6.34
CA SER A 197 6.01 -7.73 -5.03
C SER A 197 4.55 -7.68 -4.58
N ASP A 198 3.58 -7.47 -5.48
CA ASP A 198 2.15 -7.55 -5.14
C ASP A 198 1.80 -8.94 -4.63
N LEU A 199 2.20 -9.99 -5.35
CA LEU A 199 1.98 -11.38 -4.94
C LEU A 199 2.62 -11.68 -3.57
N MET A 200 3.85 -11.21 -3.33
CA MET A 200 4.51 -11.37 -2.03
C MET A 200 3.74 -10.69 -0.90
N THR A 201 3.25 -9.46 -1.12
CA THR A 201 2.45 -8.73 -0.12
C THR A 201 1.08 -9.38 0.13
N LEU A 202 0.50 -10.04 -0.88
CA LEU A 202 -0.76 -10.76 -0.79
C LEU A 202 -0.64 -12.10 -0.06
N ILE A 203 0.43 -12.86 -0.29
CA ILE A 203 0.64 -14.18 0.34
C ILE A 203 0.86 -14.05 1.85
N LEU A 204 1.45 -12.94 2.29
CA LEU A 204 1.83 -12.71 3.68
C LEU A 204 0.65 -12.84 4.68
N PRO A 205 -0.50 -12.16 4.50
CA PRO A 205 -1.66 -12.35 5.36
C PRO A 205 -2.32 -13.74 5.23
N ILE A 206 -2.23 -14.43 4.09
CA ILE A 206 -2.84 -15.76 3.90
C ILE A 206 -2.23 -16.78 4.87
N LYS A 207 -0.90 -16.78 5.00
CA LYS A 207 -0.22 -17.69 5.93
C LYS A 207 -0.63 -17.46 7.38
N LEU A 208 -0.88 -16.20 7.74
CA LEU A 208 -1.41 -15.84 9.07
C LEU A 208 -2.83 -16.41 9.29
N CYS A 209 -3.67 -16.46 8.25
CA CYS A 209 -5.02 -17.02 8.33
C CYS A 209 -5.03 -18.48 8.73
N TRP A 210 -4.16 -19.29 8.12
CA TRP A 210 -4.17 -20.75 8.29
C TRP A 210 -3.68 -21.19 9.67
N SER A 211 -2.87 -20.37 10.33
CA SER A 211 -2.28 -20.73 11.61
C SER A 211 -3.14 -20.36 12.83
N LEU A 212 -4.24 -19.61 12.67
CA LEU A 212 -4.89 -18.94 13.79
C LEU A 212 -6.40 -19.17 13.82
N GLN A 213 -6.90 -19.79 14.91
CA GLN A 213 -8.32 -19.92 15.25
C GLN A 213 -8.93 -18.53 15.51
N THR A 214 -9.19 -17.80 14.43
CA THR A 214 -9.59 -16.39 14.47
C THR A 214 -11.09 -16.25 14.67
N THR A 215 -11.47 -15.24 15.44
CA THR A 215 -12.88 -14.84 15.60
C THR A 215 -13.43 -14.36 14.26
N LEU A 216 -14.75 -14.53 14.01
CA LEU A 216 -15.42 -14.09 12.77
C LEU A 216 -15.07 -12.63 12.39
N LYS A 217 -14.91 -11.78 13.40
CA LYS A 217 -14.50 -10.38 13.30
C LYS A 217 -13.13 -10.17 12.64
N GLN A 218 -12.16 -11.04 12.94
CA GLN A 218 -10.82 -11.02 12.34
C GLN A 218 -10.82 -11.62 10.93
N LYS A 219 -11.64 -12.65 10.68
CA LYS A 219 -11.81 -13.24 9.34
C LYS A 219 -12.33 -12.25 8.31
N VAL A 220 -13.28 -11.38 8.68
CA VAL A 220 -13.84 -10.38 7.75
C VAL A 220 -12.79 -9.33 7.35
N LEU A 221 -12.04 -8.78 8.31
CA LEU A 221 -10.97 -7.82 8.03
C LEU A 221 -9.91 -8.41 7.08
N LEU A 222 -9.60 -9.68 7.32
CA LEU A 222 -8.61 -10.43 6.57
C LEU A 222 -9.09 -10.77 5.15
N CYS A 223 -10.36 -11.13 4.99
CA CYS A 223 -11.00 -11.27 3.68
C CYS A 223 -11.00 -9.95 2.89
N LEU A 224 -11.26 -8.81 3.55
CA LEU A 224 -11.20 -7.51 2.88
C LEU A 224 -9.78 -7.20 2.40
N VAL A 225 -8.77 -7.38 3.26
CA VAL A 225 -7.36 -7.18 2.87
C VAL A 225 -6.96 -8.11 1.72
N LEU A 226 -7.36 -9.39 1.79
CA LEU A 226 -7.04 -10.39 0.77
C LEU A 226 -7.73 -10.10 -0.56
N ALA A 227 -9.01 -9.75 -0.53
CA ALA A 227 -9.78 -9.39 -1.73
C ALA A 227 -9.16 -8.17 -2.42
N MET A 228 -8.78 -7.16 -1.65
CA MET A 228 -8.17 -5.94 -2.17
C MET A 228 -6.76 -6.17 -2.72
N GLY A 229 -5.94 -6.98 -2.04
CA GLY A 229 -4.65 -7.41 -2.59
C GLY A 229 -4.82 -8.22 -3.89
N SER A 230 -5.84 -9.07 -3.97
CA SER A 230 -6.09 -9.86 -5.18
C SER A 230 -6.50 -8.98 -6.35
N PHE A 231 -7.28 -7.92 -6.08
CA PHE A 231 -7.65 -6.92 -7.06
C PHE A 231 -6.45 -6.12 -7.56
N ALA A 232 -5.51 -5.74 -6.68
CA ALA A 232 -4.27 -5.09 -7.07
C ALA A 232 -3.42 -5.99 -8.01
N CYS A 233 -3.31 -7.29 -7.72
CA CYS A 233 -2.63 -8.23 -8.62
C CYS A 233 -3.30 -8.32 -10.00
N VAL A 234 -4.64 -8.32 -10.06
CA VAL A 234 -5.38 -8.33 -11.33
C VAL A 234 -5.05 -7.07 -12.13
N ILE A 235 -5.04 -5.90 -11.49
CA ILE A 235 -4.67 -4.64 -12.14
C ILE A 235 -3.25 -4.70 -12.71
N ALA A 236 -2.28 -5.21 -11.95
CA ALA A 236 -0.90 -5.36 -12.41
C ALA A 236 -0.78 -6.33 -13.60
N ILE A 237 -1.54 -7.43 -13.61
CA ILE A 237 -1.59 -8.36 -14.75
C ILE A 237 -2.18 -7.67 -15.98
N VAL A 238 -3.29 -6.95 -15.83
CA VAL A 238 -3.92 -6.22 -16.95
C VAL A 238 -2.94 -5.20 -17.51
N ARG A 239 -2.20 -4.47 -16.66
CA ARG A 239 -1.16 -3.54 -17.10
C ARG A 239 -0.12 -4.21 -17.99
N ILE A 240 0.41 -5.37 -17.58
CA ILE A 240 1.38 -6.16 -18.38
C ILE A 240 0.77 -6.57 -19.73
N VAL A 241 -0.48 -7.04 -19.75
CA VAL A 241 -1.17 -7.43 -20.99
C VAL A 241 -1.37 -6.24 -21.92
N THR A 242 -1.80 -5.09 -21.38
CA THR A 242 -1.98 -3.87 -22.17
C THR A 242 -0.68 -3.24 -22.65
N MET A 243 0.46 -3.68 -22.10
CA MET A 243 1.79 -3.30 -22.56
C MET A 243 2.25 -4.15 -23.76
N MET A 244 1.67 -5.32 -24.03
CA MET A 244 2.05 -6.17 -25.19
C MET A 244 1.96 -5.49 -26.57
N PRO A 245 0.93 -4.69 -26.90
CA PRO A 245 0.84 -3.99 -28.18
C PRO A 245 1.97 -2.98 -28.39
N PHE A 246 2.58 -2.47 -27.32
CA PHE A 246 3.67 -1.49 -27.34
C PHE A 246 4.95 -2.05 -27.97
N VAL A 247 5.16 -3.38 -27.93
CA VAL A 247 6.31 -4.04 -28.57
C VAL A 247 6.18 -4.06 -30.09
N HIS A 248 4.95 -4.14 -30.59
CA HIS A 248 4.67 -4.37 -32.01
C HIS A 248 4.28 -3.10 -32.77
N SER A 249 4.00 -2.01 -32.07
CA SER A 249 3.55 -0.76 -32.67
C SER A 249 4.55 0.37 -32.41
N MET A 250 4.88 1.14 -33.45
CA MET A 250 5.82 2.27 -33.36
C MET A 250 5.20 3.53 -32.72
N ASP A 251 3.96 3.44 -32.24
CA ASP A 251 3.14 4.56 -31.79
C ASP A 251 3.14 4.74 -30.27
N PHE A 252 4.32 5.06 -29.75
CA PHE A 252 4.57 5.13 -28.31
C PHE A 252 3.62 6.11 -27.58
N THR A 253 3.36 7.29 -28.15
CA THR A 253 2.57 8.37 -27.50
C THR A 253 1.10 7.99 -27.30
N TRP A 254 0.53 7.20 -28.21
CA TRP A 254 -0.85 6.73 -28.11
C TRP A 254 -1.00 5.61 -27.06
N TYR A 255 -0.17 4.58 -27.13
CA TYR A 255 -0.27 3.43 -26.23
C TYR A 255 0.14 3.77 -24.78
N LYS A 256 1.04 4.75 -24.59
CA LYS A 256 1.42 5.24 -23.27
C LYS A 256 0.26 5.76 -22.43
N VAL A 257 -0.78 6.32 -23.05
CA VAL A 257 -2.00 6.73 -22.33
C VAL A 257 -2.66 5.56 -21.62
N THR A 258 -2.76 4.42 -22.30
CA THR A 258 -3.36 3.22 -21.69
C THR A 258 -2.50 2.71 -20.53
N LEU A 259 -1.17 2.74 -20.69
CA LEU A 259 -0.25 2.34 -19.62
C LEU A 259 -0.37 3.24 -18.38
N ALA A 260 -0.43 4.57 -18.58
CA ALA A 260 -0.58 5.51 -17.47
C ALA A 260 -1.96 5.46 -16.81
N LYS A 261 -3.03 5.18 -17.57
CA LYS A 261 -4.35 4.91 -16.98
C LYS A 261 -4.24 3.77 -15.97
N TRP A 262 -3.64 2.66 -16.34
CA TRP A 262 -3.46 1.53 -15.42
C TRP A 262 -2.53 1.86 -14.25
N ALA A 263 -1.42 2.57 -14.48
CA ALA A 263 -0.54 3.04 -13.41
C ALA A 263 -1.29 3.93 -12.39
N MET A 264 -2.19 4.80 -12.88
CA MET A 264 -3.02 5.65 -12.04
C MET A 264 -4.03 4.84 -11.23
N VAL A 265 -4.69 3.85 -11.84
CA VAL A 265 -5.57 2.94 -11.11
C VAL A 265 -4.77 2.18 -10.04
N GLU A 266 -3.59 1.68 -10.38
CA GLU A 266 -2.75 0.87 -9.52
C GLU A 266 -2.33 1.61 -8.23
N ILE A 267 -1.79 2.82 -8.35
CA ILE A 267 -1.37 3.61 -7.18
C ILE A 267 -2.56 3.98 -6.28
N ASN A 268 -3.68 4.42 -6.86
CA ASN A 268 -4.85 4.85 -6.09
C ASN A 268 -5.58 3.68 -5.45
N VAL A 269 -5.74 2.56 -6.15
CA VAL A 269 -6.29 1.33 -5.57
C VAL A 269 -5.39 0.86 -4.43
N GLY A 270 -4.07 0.90 -4.61
CA GLY A 270 -3.12 0.59 -3.54
C GLY A 270 -3.31 1.46 -2.28
N ILE A 271 -3.52 2.78 -2.45
CA ILE A 271 -3.83 3.69 -1.34
C ILE A 271 -5.15 3.31 -0.66
N ILE A 272 -6.20 3.04 -1.44
CA ILE A 272 -7.51 2.61 -0.93
C ILE A 272 -7.36 1.30 -0.14
N CYS A 273 -6.65 0.31 -0.68
CA CYS A 273 -6.31 -0.95 -0.02
C CYS A 273 -5.64 -0.71 1.33
N ALA A 274 -4.67 0.21 1.39
CA ALA A 274 -3.98 0.56 2.61
C ALA A 274 -4.93 1.19 3.65
N CYS A 275 -5.91 1.99 3.22
CA CYS A 275 -6.86 2.69 4.11
C CYS A 275 -7.92 1.78 4.74
N LEU A 276 -8.44 0.79 3.99
CA LEU A 276 -9.58 -0.03 4.41
C LEU A 276 -9.45 -0.72 5.78
N PRO A 277 -8.30 -1.31 6.16
CA PRO A 277 -8.17 -1.98 7.44
C PRO A 277 -8.36 -1.05 8.64
N VAL A 278 -8.00 0.22 8.47
CA VAL A 278 -8.06 1.26 9.50
C VAL A 278 -9.47 1.82 9.64
N LEU A 279 -10.30 1.77 8.60
CA LEU A 279 -11.68 2.29 8.60
C LEU A 279 -12.68 1.41 9.33
N ARG A 280 -12.32 0.16 9.66
CA ARG A 280 -13.20 -0.79 10.37
C ARG A 280 -13.90 -0.23 11.62
N PRO A 281 -13.21 0.38 12.62
CA PRO A 281 -13.87 0.97 13.78
C PRO A 281 -14.87 2.08 13.44
N LEU A 282 -14.63 2.84 12.36
CA LEU A 282 -15.58 3.85 11.87
C LEU A 282 -16.83 3.19 11.29
N LEU A 283 -16.67 2.14 10.47
CA LEU A 283 -17.79 1.38 9.91
C LEU A 283 -18.67 0.75 10.99
N LEU A 284 -18.08 0.23 12.07
CA LEU A 284 -18.80 -0.30 13.22
C LEU A 284 -19.62 0.76 13.96
N ARG A 285 -19.15 2.02 13.99
CA ARG A 285 -19.81 3.13 14.69
C ARG A 285 -20.93 3.75 13.85
N VAL A 286 -20.74 3.87 12.54
CA VAL A 286 -21.71 4.48 11.62
C VAL A 286 -22.78 3.48 11.18
N PHE A 287 -22.40 2.22 10.97
CA PHE A 287 -23.30 1.17 10.50
C PHE A 287 -23.31 -0.05 11.45
N PRO A 288 -23.75 0.11 12.70
CA PRO A 288 -23.78 -0.98 13.68
C PRO A 288 -24.65 -2.16 13.23
N ARG A 289 -25.65 -1.92 12.36
CA ARG A 289 -26.56 -2.96 11.83
C ARG A 289 -26.03 -3.73 10.61
N LEU A 290 -25.11 -3.17 9.82
CA LEU A 290 -24.48 -3.90 8.70
C LEU A 290 -23.32 -4.80 9.15
N VAL A 291 -22.67 -4.47 10.26
CA VAL A 291 -21.47 -5.19 10.78
C VAL A 291 -21.75 -5.89 12.12
N GLY A 292 -22.87 -5.58 12.77
CA GLY A 292 -23.35 -6.26 13.96
C GLY A 292 -23.77 -7.69 13.62
N THR A 293 -22.89 -8.64 13.92
CA THR A 293 -23.29 -10.04 14.05
C THR A 293 -24.43 -10.08 15.06
N LYS A 294 -25.58 -10.67 14.72
CA LYS A 294 -26.61 -11.06 15.68
C LYS A 294 -25.94 -11.93 16.74
N GLY A 295 -25.48 -11.31 17.83
CA GLY A 295 -25.13 -12.00 19.06
C GLY A 295 -26.43 -12.55 19.61
N SER A 296 -26.45 -13.86 19.83
CA SER A 296 -27.54 -14.61 20.44
C SER A 296 -28.19 -13.81 21.56
N SER A 297 -29.52 -13.75 21.56
CA SER A 297 -30.32 -13.20 22.62
C SER A 297 -29.82 -13.68 23.98
N ALA A 298 -29.80 -12.73 24.92
CA ALA A 298 -29.42 -12.89 26.30
C ALA A 298 -29.98 -14.17 26.93
N ASP A 299 -29.09 -15.03 27.42
CA ASP A 299 -29.43 -15.99 28.45
C ASP A 299 -29.76 -15.18 29.71
N LYS A 300 -31.01 -15.32 30.16
CA LYS A 300 -31.46 -14.75 31.42
C LYS A 300 -30.73 -15.45 32.55
N HIS A 301 -30.15 -14.66 33.44
CA HIS A 301 -29.79 -15.09 34.79
C HIS A 301 -30.98 -15.81 35.46
N THR A 302 -30.79 -17.06 35.81
CA THR A 302 -31.40 -17.67 36.99
C THR A 302 -30.26 -18.14 37.87
N ASP A 303 -30.06 -17.41 38.97
CA ASP A 303 -29.30 -17.86 40.11
C ASP A 303 -29.97 -19.11 40.69
N GLU A 304 -29.27 -20.24 40.65
CA GLU A 304 -29.61 -21.36 41.53
C GLU A 304 -28.32 -21.99 42.05
N SER A 305 -28.07 -21.71 43.33
CA SER A 305 -27.03 -22.27 44.16
C SER A 305 -27.27 -23.76 44.38
N TYR A 306 -26.37 -24.61 43.86
CA TYR A 306 -26.18 -25.97 44.38
C TYR A 306 -24.70 -26.32 44.49
N ASN A 307 -24.29 -26.60 45.72
CA ASN A 307 -23.05 -27.26 46.09
C ASN A 307 -23.01 -28.67 45.47
N MET A 308 -21.92 -29.02 44.78
CA MET A 308 -21.45 -30.41 44.78
C MET A 308 -19.94 -30.48 44.50
N GLN A 309 -19.25 -31.20 45.38
CA GLN A 309 -17.87 -31.64 45.19
C GLN A 309 -17.78 -32.56 43.96
N ASP A 310 -16.81 -32.32 43.08
CA ASP A 310 -16.23 -33.40 42.29
C ASP A 310 -14.76 -33.12 41.93
N THR A 311 -13.96 -34.14 42.21
CA THR A 311 -12.55 -34.31 41.90
C THR A 311 -12.36 -34.55 40.39
N GLY A 312 -11.67 -33.64 39.70
CA GLY A 312 -11.39 -33.83 38.27
C GLY A 312 -10.22 -32.99 37.76
N SER A 313 -9.10 -33.67 37.48
CA SER A 313 -7.89 -33.14 36.86
C SER A 313 -8.18 -32.36 35.57
N LYS A 314 -7.90 -31.04 35.55
CA LYS A 314 -7.97 -30.21 34.34
C LYS A 314 -6.57 -29.80 33.88
N LYS A 315 -6.17 -30.37 32.73
CA LYS A 315 -5.01 -29.95 31.92
C LYS A 315 -5.05 -28.43 31.68
N LYS A 316 -3.94 -27.75 31.97
CA LYS A 316 -3.69 -26.33 31.63
C LYS A 316 -3.82 -26.11 30.11
N LYS A 317 -4.95 -25.56 29.66
CA LYS A 317 -5.03 -24.92 28.34
C LYS A 317 -4.18 -23.64 28.38
N LYS A 318 -3.16 -23.58 27.53
CA LYS A 318 -2.37 -22.35 27.30
C LYS A 318 -3.32 -21.24 26.88
N GLY A 319 -3.32 -20.13 27.62
CA GLY A 319 -4.15 -18.96 27.39
C GLY A 319 -3.90 -18.38 26.00
N ILE A 320 -5.00 -18.12 25.30
CA ILE A 320 -5.05 -17.36 24.05
C ILE A 320 -4.59 -15.94 24.38
N ARG A 321 -3.54 -15.47 23.70
CA ARG A 321 -3.03 -14.10 23.83
C ARG A 321 -4.09 -13.17 23.24
N ASN A 322 -4.83 -12.49 24.10
CA ASN A 322 -5.97 -11.68 23.71
C ASN A 322 -5.51 -10.42 22.97
N TRP A 323 -6.11 -10.16 21.82
CA TRP A 323 -5.73 -9.12 20.84
C TRP A 323 -6.43 -7.77 21.08
N ASP A 324 -7.11 -7.63 22.22
CA ASP A 324 -8.05 -6.54 22.49
C ASP A 324 -7.42 -5.14 22.57
N TYR A 325 -6.09 -5.02 22.67
CA TYR A 325 -5.39 -3.72 22.71
C TYR A 325 -5.47 -2.94 21.39
N LEU A 326 -5.88 -3.56 20.27
CA LEU A 326 -6.12 -2.86 19.00
C LEU A 326 -7.57 -2.38 18.82
N THR A 327 -8.46 -2.70 19.77
CA THR A 327 -9.91 -2.41 19.64
C THR A 327 -10.57 -1.81 20.88
N THR A 328 -9.88 -1.69 22.02
CA THR A 328 -10.43 -0.96 23.17
C THR A 328 -10.41 0.55 22.90
N VAL A 329 -11.55 1.03 22.40
CA VAL A 329 -11.96 2.43 22.54
C VAL A 329 -12.07 2.70 24.04
N GLY A 330 -11.04 3.30 24.62
CA GLY A 330 -11.06 3.74 26.00
C GLY A 330 -12.03 4.90 26.18
N THR A 331 -13.27 4.62 26.56
CA THR A 331 -14.07 5.56 27.34
C THR A 331 -13.53 5.52 28.77
N GLN A 332 -12.51 6.33 29.05
CA GLN A 332 -12.18 6.72 30.42
C GLN A 332 -13.35 7.54 30.97
N ASN A 333 -14.25 6.88 31.70
CA ASN A 333 -14.94 7.55 32.80
C ASN A 333 -14.11 7.29 34.05
N HIS A 334 -13.57 8.36 34.62
CA HIS A 334 -13.02 8.37 35.96
C HIS A 334 -14.05 7.78 36.93
N ARG A 335 -13.71 6.65 37.54
CA ARG A 335 -14.09 6.32 38.91
C ARG A 335 -12.87 5.66 39.54
N GLU A 336 -12.26 6.41 40.44
CA GLU A 336 -11.43 5.87 41.51
C GLU A 336 -12.27 4.81 42.23
N ASP A 337 -11.71 3.61 42.38
CA ASP A 337 -11.66 2.86 43.64
C ASP A 337 -11.04 1.47 43.39
N ASP A 338 -10.31 1.01 44.39
CA ASP A 338 -9.81 -0.35 44.65
C ASP A 338 -8.48 -0.79 44.01
N VAL A 339 -7.38 -0.39 44.67
CA VAL A 339 -6.10 -1.09 44.64
C VAL A 339 -6.19 -2.28 45.59
N GLU A 340 -6.52 -3.47 45.08
CA GLU A 340 -6.33 -4.72 45.83
C GLU A 340 -5.01 -5.38 45.41
N SER A 341 -4.03 -5.23 46.29
CA SER A 341 -2.73 -5.88 46.22
C SER A 341 -2.85 -7.39 46.46
N LEU A 342 -2.56 -8.21 45.46
CA LEU A 342 -2.41 -9.66 45.64
C LEU A 342 -0.93 -10.05 45.59
N THR A 343 -0.34 -10.02 46.78
CA THR A 343 0.89 -10.74 47.15
C THR A 343 0.75 -12.23 46.86
N VAL A 344 1.60 -12.76 45.98
CA VAL A 344 1.73 -14.20 45.75
C VAL A 344 2.52 -14.81 46.90
N ARG A 345 1.84 -15.53 47.80
CA ARG A 345 2.46 -16.49 48.73
C ARG A 345 2.74 -17.80 47.99
N PRO A 346 3.98 -18.33 47.95
CA PRO A 346 4.21 -19.72 47.62
C PRO A 346 4.02 -20.57 48.88
N ASN A 347 3.03 -21.46 48.86
CA ASN A 347 2.83 -22.47 49.89
C ASN A 347 3.90 -23.56 49.70
N GLY A 348 4.64 -23.85 50.77
CA GLY A 348 5.82 -24.69 50.75
C GLY A 348 5.54 -26.19 50.61
N LYS A 349 6.53 -26.89 50.06
CA LYS A 349 6.96 -28.19 50.55
C LYS A 349 8.47 -28.15 50.71
N SER A 350 8.87 -28.51 51.93
CA SER A 350 10.21 -28.75 52.43
C SER A 350 11.09 -29.54 51.47
N ASP A 351 12.29 -29.05 51.16
CA ASP A 351 13.47 -29.65 51.77
C ASP A 351 14.65 -28.66 51.80
N SER A 352 15.44 -28.81 52.85
CA SER A 352 16.58 -28.00 53.30
C SER A 352 17.57 -27.47 52.25
N GLN A 353 17.90 -26.17 52.29
CA GLN A 353 19.27 -25.64 52.31
C GLN A 353 19.30 -24.09 52.40
N GLU A 354 20.11 -23.59 53.33
CA GLU A 354 20.35 -22.18 53.65
C GLU A 354 21.01 -21.41 52.49
N GLY A 355 20.57 -20.16 52.29
CA GLY A 355 21.23 -19.20 51.40
C GLY A 355 20.72 -17.78 51.62
N ILE A 356 21.59 -16.92 52.13
CA ILE A 356 21.35 -15.55 52.63
C ILE A 356 20.88 -14.60 51.50
N ILE A 357 19.81 -13.85 51.70
CA ILE A 357 19.38 -12.76 50.80
C ILE A 357 19.73 -11.42 51.46
N MET A 358 20.62 -10.66 50.82
CA MET A 358 21.03 -9.31 51.22
C MET A 358 20.02 -8.30 50.68
N SER A 359 19.35 -7.54 51.56
CA SER A 359 18.45 -6.44 51.19
C SER A 359 19.12 -5.10 51.47
N THR A 360 19.34 -4.28 50.45
CA THR A 360 19.80 -2.89 50.61
C THR A 360 18.58 -1.97 50.75
N GLU A 361 18.35 -1.40 51.93
CA GLU A 361 17.36 -0.34 52.11
C GLU A 361 17.95 1.00 51.64
N MET A 362 17.26 1.68 50.71
CA MET A 362 17.62 3.03 50.26
C MET A 362 16.55 4.00 50.76
N LYS A 363 16.91 4.85 51.73
CA LYS A 363 16.04 5.87 52.33
C LYS A 363 16.23 7.20 51.60
N ILE A 364 15.22 7.65 50.87
CA ILE A 364 15.22 8.96 50.21
C ILE A 364 14.47 9.94 51.12
N THR A 365 15.15 10.97 51.59
CA THR A 365 14.58 12.10 52.34
C THR A 365 14.47 13.28 51.39
N TYR A 366 13.27 13.86 51.29
CA TYR A 366 13.02 15.07 50.52
C TYR A 366 13.20 16.28 51.46
N HIS A 367 14.00 17.25 51.02
CA HIS A 367 14.15 18.56 51.67
C HIS A 367 13.20 19.58 51.05
#